data_AF-A0AAV6ZF56-F1
#
_entry.id   AF-A0AAV6ZF56-F1
#
_cell.length_a   1.000
_cell.length_b   1.000
_cell.length_c   1.000
_cell.angle_alpha   90.00
_cell.angle_beta   90.00
_cell.angle_gamma   90.00
#
_symmetry.space_group_name_H-M   'P 1'
#
loop_
_entity.id
_entity.type
_entity.pdbx_description
1 polymer ?
#
loop_
_entity_poly.entity_id
_entity_poly.type
_entity_poly.pdbx_seq_one_letter_code
_entity_poly.pdbx_strand_id
1 'polypeptide(L)'
;KFALQLKANLENVTRLRPLGDDFRWFLKLKCGNCGEVSDKWQYIDLNGLVHASVPLKGGRGIASRVQNCKRVLRQNSIDILRVSMRPYNVSDSHGPS
;
A
#
# COMPACT_ATOMS: atom_id res chain seq x y z
N LYS A 1 -9.30 0.21 7.92
CA LYS A 1 -7.98 0.74 7.45
C LYS A 1 -6.91 -0.20 7.97
N PHE A 2 -5.83 -0.45 7.22
CA PHE A 2 -4.70 -1.26 7.65
C PHE A 2 -3.48 -0.36 7.82
N ALA A 3 -2.69 -0.59 8.88
CA ALA A 3 -1.42 0.10 9.10
C ALA A 3 -0.27 -0.84 8.71
N LEU A 4 0.66 -0.35 7.89
CA LEU A 4 1.92 -1.04 7.61
C LEU A 4 2.99 -0.49 8.55
N GLN A 5 3.56 -1.35 9.38
CA GLN A 5 4.58 -0.98 10.37
C GLN A 5 5.94 -1.54 9.94
N LEU A 6 6.99 -0.74 10.16
CA LEU A 6 8.38 -1.08 9.90
C LEU A 6 9.13 -1.14 11.24
N LYS A 7 10.00 -2.14 11.38
CA LYS A 7 10.99 -2.20 12.46
C LYS A 7 12.35 -2.51 11.84
N ALA A 8 13.35 -1.69 12.16
CA ALA A 8 14.71 -1.85 11.65
C ALA A 8 15.72 -1.29 12.66
N ASN A 9 16.92 -1.86 12.68
CA ASN A 9 18.05 -1.27 13.40
C ASN A 9 18.70 -0.22 12.50
N LEU A 10 18.88 1.00 13.02
CA LEU A 10 19.50 2.10 12.28
C LEU A 10 20.87 2.42 12.87
N GLU A 11 21.89 2.49 12.01
CA GLU A 11 23.25 2.91 12.37
C GLU A 11 23.60 4.15 11.57
N ASN A 12 23.79 5.29 12.24
CA ASN A 12 24.11 6.58 11.62
C ASN A 12 23.13 7.04 10.52
N VAL A 13 21.90 6.52 10.50
CA VAL A 13 20.84 6.86 9.55
C VAL A 13 19.57 7.26 10.31
N THR A 14 18.84 8.27 9.81
CA THR A 14 17.54 8.69 10.34
C THR A 14 16.60 9.10 9.22
N ARG A 15 15.32 9.30 9.51
CA ARG A 15 14.27 9.69 8.55
C ARG A 15 14.14 8.73 7.37
N LEU A 16 14.27 7.42 7.60
CA LEU A 16 14.02 6.40 6.58
C LEU A 16 12.56 6.50 6.12
N ARG A 17 12.35 6.74 4.83
CA ARG A 17 11.02 6.93 4.25
C ARG A 17 11.02 6.61 2.76
N PRO A 18 9.86 6.25 2.19
CA PRO A 18 9.68 6.27 0.74
C PRO A 18 9.93 7.69 0.21
N LEU A 19 10.60 7.79 -0.94
CA LEU A 19 10.86 9.06 -1.63
C LEU A 19 10.17 9.03 -3.00
N GLY A 20 9.52 10.13 -3.35
CA GLY A 20 8.79 10.25 -4.62
C GLY A 20 7.41 9.60 -4.59
N ASP A 21 6.56 10.04 -5.50
CA ASP A 21 5.21 9.49 -5.66
C ASP A 21 5.20 8.18 -6.47
N ASP A 22 6.31 7.86 -7.12
CA ASP A 22 6.59 6.65 -7.88
C ASP A 22 7.17 5.52 -7.02
N PHE A 23 7.34 5.73 -5.71
CA PHE A 23 7.77 4.69 -4.79
C PHE A 23 6.79 3.49 -4.82
N ARG A 24 7.33 2.31 -5.10
CA ARG A 24 6.55 1.08 -5.31
C ARG A 24 6.40 0.28 -4.02
N TRP A 25 5.18 0.24 -3.51
CA TRP A 25 4.80 -0.62 -2.38
C TRP A 25 4.43 -2.01 -2.87
N PHE A 26 5.36 -2.97 -2.77
CA PHE A 26 5.11 -4.36 -3.13
C PHE A 26 4.31 -5.07 -2.02
N LEU A 27 3.15 -5.61 -2.38
CA LEU A 27 2.20 -6.26 -1.47
C LEU A 27 1.67 -7.57 -2.08
N LYS A 28 1.39 -8.56 -1.22
CA LYS A 28 0.44 -9.64 -1.53
C LYS A 28 -0.92 -9.26 -0.98
N LEU A 29 -1.95 -9.34 -1.82
CA LEU A 29 -3.29 -8.86 -1.49
C LEU A 29 -4.23 -10.03 -1.31
N LYS A 30 -5.08 -9.98 -0.27
CA LYS A 30 -6.13 -10.95 0.01
C LYS A 30 -7.50 -10.38 -0.33
N CYS A 31 -8.31 -11.11 -1.10
CA CYS A 31 -9.69 -10.76 -1.36
C CYS A 31 -10.51 -10.89 -0.07
N GLY A 32 -11.13 -9.79 0.38
CA GLY A 32 -11.95 -9.78 1.59
C GLY A 32 -13.22 -10.64 1.49
N ASN A 33 -13.68 -10.98 0.29
CA ASN A 33 -14.90 -11.77 0.09
C ASN A 33 -14.65 -13.27 0.11
N CYS A 34 -13.56 -13.70 -0.52
CA CYS A 34 -13.36 -15.10 -0.88
C CYS A 34 -12.06 -15.68 -0.29
N GLY A 35 -11.18 -14.81 0.22
CA GLY A 35 -9.93 -15.19 0.86
C GLY A 35 -8.79 -15.53 -0.10
N GLU A 36 -9.01 -15.50 -1.42
CA GLU A 36 -7.95 -15.67 -2.42
C GLU A 36 -6.84 -14.65 -2.19
N VAL A 37 -5.59 -15.12 -2.16
CA VAL A 37 -4.38 -14.29 -2.02
C VAL A 37 -3.67 -14.27 -3.36
N SER A 38 -3.14 -13.11 -3.76
CA SER A 38 -2.39 -13.01 -5.01
C SER A 38 -1.11 -13.87 -5.01
N ASP A 39 -0.95 -14.70 -6.03
CA ASP A 39 0.22 -15.56 -6.19
C ASP A 39 1.51 -14.76 -6.34
N LYS A 40 1.46 -13.73 -7.19
CA LYS A 40 2.58 -12.83 -7.50
C LYS A 40 2.51 -11.57 -6.64
N TRP A 41 3.69 -11.02 -6.35
CA TRP A 41 3.80 -9.67 -5.80
C TRP A 41 3.19 -8.66 -6.74
N GLN A 42 2.52 -7.69 -6.15
CA GLN A 42 1.88 -6.60 -6.88
C GLN A 42 2.34 -5.31 -6.25
N TYR A 43 2.61 -4.27 -7.04
CA TYR A 43 2.95 -2.97 -6.48
C TYR A 43 1.81 -1.96 -6.66
N ILE A 44 1.81 -0.99 -5.76
CA ILE A 44 1.00 0.22 -5.82
C ILE A 44 1.92 1.41 -5.55
N ASP A 45 1.60 2.56 -6.13
CA ASP A 45 2.31 3.82 -5.93
C ASP A 45 1.30 4.95 -5.71
N LEU A 46 1.80 6.14 -5.36
CA LEU A 46 0.97 7.30 -5.05
C LEU A 46 0.45 8.02 -6.29
N ASN A 47 1.04 7.74 -7.46
CA ASN A 47 0.59 8.28 -8.74
C ASN A 47 -0.67 7.56 -9.25
N GLY A 48 -1.04 6.42 -8.68
CA GLY A 48 -2.28 5.70 -9.00
C GLY A 48 -2.35 5.21 -10.45
N LEU A 49 -1.23 5.22 -11.17
CA LEU A 49 -1.16 5.11 -12.62
C LEU A 49 -0.17 4.05 -13.05
N VAL A 50 -0.42 2.78 -12.67
CA VAL A 50 0.32 1.72 -13.37
C VAL A 50 -0.54 0.60 -13.95
N HIS A 51 -1.83 0.44 -13.57
CA HIS A 51 -2.70 -0.55 -14.23
C HIS A 51 -4.18 -0.13 -14.36
N ALA A 52 -4.42 1.10 -14.82
CA ALA A 52 -5.71 1.76 -15.05
C ALA A 52 -6.21 2.60 -13.88
N SER A 53 -6.14 3.92 -14.05
CA SER A 53 -6.98 4.90 -13.36
C SER A 53 -8.43 4.66 -13.80
N VAL A 54 -9.07 3.63 -13.22
CA VAL A 54 -10.50 3.38 -13.46
C VAL A 54 -11.28 4.26 -12.48
N PRO A 55 -12.11 5.21 -12.94
CA PRO A 55 -13.06 5.88 -12.07
C PRO A 55 -13.86 4.82 -11.32
N LEU A 56 -13.87 4.87 -9.99
CA LEU A 56 -14.71 3.95 -9.23
C LEU A 56 -16.16 4.18 -9.65
N LYS A 57 -16.87 3.10 -10.05
CA LYS A 57 -18.30 3.19 -10.38
C LYS A 57 -19.05 3.88 -9.22
N GLY A 58 -19.77 4.95 -9.55
CA GLY A 58 -20.60 5.72 -8.62
C GLY A 58 -19.92 6.90 -7.91
N GLY A 59 -18.85 7.49 -8.45
CA GLY A 59 -18.32 8.78 -7.97
C GLY A 59 -17.53 8.73 -6.64
N ARG A 60 -17.07 7.55 -6.22
CA ARG A 60 -16.43 7.33 -4.91
C ARG A 60 -14.93 7.67 -4.85
N GLY A 61 -14.45 8.51 -5.77
CA GLY A 61 -13.05 8.97 -5.83
C GLY A 61 -12.12 8.08 -6.65
N ILE A 62 -10.82 8.36 -6.51
CA ILE A 62 -9.71 7.68 -7.18
C ILE A 62 -9.09 6.72 -6.17
N ALA A 63 -8.76 5.50 -6.59
CA ALA A 63 -8.02 4.54 -5.78
C ALA A 63 -6.64 4.31 -6.39
N SER A 64 -5.62 4.19 -5.55
CA SER A 64 -4.25 3.85 -5.98
C SER A 64 -4.21 2.56 -6.83
N ARG A 65 -5.14 1.62 -6.60
CA ARG A 65 -5.34 0.45 -7.48
C ARG A 65 -6.73 -0.15 -7.40
N VAL A 66 -7.25 -0.61 -8.54
CA VAL A 66 -8.49 -1.38 -8.67
C VAL A 66 -8.21 -2.71 -9.36
N GLN A 67 -8.71 -3.82 -8.83
CA GLN A 67 -8.54 -5.15 -9.43
C GLN A 67 -9.76 -6.04 -9.19
N ASN A 68 -10.09 -6.87 -10.19
CA ASN A 68 -11.11 -7.90 -10.05
C ASN A 68 -10.49 -9.16 -9.45
N CYS A 69 -11.13 -9.74 -8.45
CA CYS A 69 -10.77 -11.05 -7.92
C CYS A 69 -11.03 -12.11 -8.99
N LYS A 70 -10.04 -12.96 -9.27
CA LYS A 70 -10.13 -13.96 -10.35
C LYS A 70 -11.18 -15.02 -10.04
N ARG A 71 -11.37 -15.36 -8.75
CA ARG A 71 -12.33 -16.40 -8.35
C ARG A 71 -13.78 -15.96 -8.32
N VAL A 72 -14.08 -14.79 -7.75
CA VAL A 72 -15.48 -14.31 -7.55
C VAL A 72 -15.85 -13.12 -8.43
N LEU A 73 -14.95 -12.70 -9.33
CA LEU A 73 -15.12 -11.57 -10.26
C LEU A 73 -15.45 -10.22 -9.59
N ARG A 74 -15.36 -10.15 -8.26
CA ARG A 74 -15.65 -8.95 -7.48
C ARG A 74 -14.52 -7.93 -7.63
N GLN A 75 -14.89 -6.68 -7.90
CA GLN A 75 -13.97 -5.55 -7.91
C GLN A 75 -13.57 -5.18 -6.47
N ASN A 76 -12.26 -5.11 -6.23
CA ASN A 76 -11.67 -4.64 -4.98
C ASN A 76 -10.74 -3.46 -5.29
N SER A 77 -10.61 -2.54 -4.34
CA SER A 77 -9.67 -1.42 -4.45
C SER A 77 -8.80 -1.30 -3.22
N ILE A 78 -7.63 -0.72 -3.40
CA ILE A 78 -6.70 -0.33 -2.33
C ILE A 78 -6.21 1.08 -2.62
N ASP A 79 -6.06 1.87 -1.56
CA ASP A 79 -5.58 3.25 -1.67
C ASP A 79 -4.55 3.55 -0.59
N ILE A 80 -3.49 4.28 -0.98
CA ILE A 80 -2.46 4.74 -0.05
C ILE A 80 -2.88 6.10 0.49
N LEU A 81 -3.05 6.18 1.81
CA LEU A 81 -3.37 7.44 2.47
C LEU A 81 -2.09 8.25 2.64
N ARG A 82 -1.85 9.23 1.75
CA ARG A 82 -0.66 10.11 1.80
C ARG A 82 -0.42 10.71 3.19
N VAL A 83 -1.49 11.15 3.84
CA VAL A 83 -1.48 11.73 5.21
C VAL A 83 -1.02 10.77 6.31
N SER A 84 -0.97 9.47 6.04
CA SER A 84 -0.53 8.45 7.00
C SER A 84 0.96 8.12 6.93
N MET A 85 1.67 8.57 5.89
CA MET A 85 3.10 8.28 5.73
C MET A 85 3.91 9.05 6.78
N ARG A 86 4.75 8.32 7.51
CA ARG A 86 5.64 8.87 8.54
C ARG A 86 7.05 8.34 8.34
N PRO A 87 8.09 9.19 8.49
CA PRO A 87 9.46 8.72 8.48
C PRO A 87 9.74 7.83 9.70
N TYR A 88 10.59 6.83 9.51
CA TYR A 88 11.15 6.00 10.58
C TYR A 88 12.49 6.60 11.03
N ASN A 89 12.56 7.02 12.29
CA ASN A 89 13.69 7.74 12.88
C ASN A 89 14.49 6.83 13.82
N VAL A 90 15.66 7.31 14.26
CA VAL A 90 16.49 6.60 15.25
C VAL A 90 15.75 6.39 16.57
N SER A 91 14.84 7.29 16.96
CA SER A 91 13.98 7.09 18.14
C SER A 91 13.05 5.88 18.01
N ASP A 92 12.79 5.40 16.78
CA ASP A 92 11.85 4.32 16.50
C ASP A 92 12.56 2.94 16.39
N SER A 93 13.90 2.91 16.32
CA SER A 93 14.70 1.67 16.24
C SER A 93 14.71 0.89 17.55
N HIS A 94 14.62 1.61 18.66
CA HIS A 94 14.44 1.05 19.99
C HIS A 94 12.93 1.02 20.25
N GLY A 95 12.30 -0.15 20.09
CA GLY A 95 10.88 -0.32 20.41
C GLY A 95 10.56 0.11 21.85
N PRO A 96 9.28 0.31 22.22
CA PRO A 96 8.94 0.67 23.59
C PRO A 96 9.53 -0.37 24.54
N SER A 97 10.30 0.11 25.52
CA SER A 97 10.77 -0.67 26.67
C SER A 97 9.60 -1.18 27.49
#